data_AF-A0A0S4XM14-F1
#
_entry.id   AF-A0A0S4XM14-F1
#
_cell.length_a   1.000
_cell.length_b   1.000
_cell.length_c   1.000
_cell.angle_alpha   90.00
_cell.angle_beta   90.00
_cell.angle_gamma   90.00
#
_symmetry.space_group_name_H-M   'P 1'
#
loop_
_entity.id
_entity.type
_entity.pdbx_description
1 polymer ?
#
loop_
_entity_poly.entity_id
_entity_poly.type
_entity_poly.pdbx_seq_one_letter_code
_entity_poly.pdbx_strand_id
1 'polypeptide(L)'
;MQYYYAHTGHKGSLDALRRGVAYIKKQNDETKLLVNDFRAGIVAKELGAISATTIETIADIDLVLELGDTIVIDSTENLPKQFKSYCDHYKVFRVLLDEPQEPIFNESIIDISKKENLLVDDVYKVEQPKNKRVIFFGGDSDYEKSILKHKDFFKELKANLLLGHYFFVNYEKELKDFFVDIYESEDYKEIITTSSDIITTSIQCAIESKISGANVIFIAEENLSLSLSTLFINLDIPVLHKYDLSKATVLLMSGI
;
A
#
# COMPACT_ATOMS: atom_id res chain seq x y z
N MET A 1 -16.48 18.52 -9.67
CA MET A 1 -15.09 18.31 -9.21
C MET A 1 -14.93 16.86 -8.76
N GLN A 2 -13.71 16.33 -8.70
CA GLN A 2 -13.44 14.98 -8.20
C GLN A 2 -12.52 15.00 -6.99
N TYR A 3 -12.80 14.13 -6.02
CA TYR A 3 -12.03 13.96 -4.80
C TYR A 3 -11.64 12.50 -4.60
N TYR A 4 -10.42 12.26 -4.10
CA TYR A 4 -9.97 10.95 -3.64
C TYR A 4 -9.62 11.05 -2.17
N TYR A 5 -10.32 10.33 -1.30
CA TYR A 5 -10.00 10.23 0.11
C TYR A 5 -9.18 8.97 0.38
N ALA A 6 -7.95 9.16 0.86
CA ALA A 6 -7.05 8.09 1.27
C ALA A 6 -6.93 8.09 2.79
N HIS A 7 -7.49 7.06 3.43
CA HIS A 7 -7.30 6.84 4.86
C HIS A 7 -5.94 6.21 5.12
N THR A 8 -5.22 6.81 6.05
CA THR A 8 -3.85 6.48 6.46
C THR A 8 -3.76 6.52 7.98
N GLY A 9 -2.63 6.15 8.56
CA GLY A 9 -2.41 6.41 9.98
C GLY A 9 -1.05 5.94 10.45
N HIS A 10 -0.60 6.46 11.59
CA HIS A 10 0.71 6.10 12.18
C HIS A 10 0.82 4.64 12.64
N LYS A 11 -0.32 3.97 12.83
CA LYS A 11 -0.40 2.52 13.05
C LYS A 11 -0.83 1.75 11.79
N GLY A 12 -1.22 2.47 10.74
CA GLY A 12 -1.67 1.93 9.47
C GLY A 12 -0.57 2.01 8.41
N SER A 13 -0.93 1.65 7.18
CA SER A 13 -0.06 1.80 6.01
C SER A 13 -0.40 3.06 5.20
N LEU A 14 0.49 3.43 4.30
CA LEU A 14 0.27 4.43 3.25
C LEU A 14 -0.18 3.80 1.93
N ASP A 15 -0.67 2.55 1.96
CA ASP A 15 -1.12 1.83 0.75
C ASP A 15 -2.25 2.58 0.03
N ALA A 16 -3.25 3.08 0.77
CA ALA A 16 -4.35 3.88 0.21
C ALA A 16 -3.84 5.21 -0.37
N LEU A 17 -2.82 5.80 0.25
CA LEU A 17 -2.20 7.02 -0.26
C LEU A 17 -1.49 6.75 -1.60
N ARG A 18 -0.68 5.70 -1.69
CA ARG A 18 0.02 5.30 -2.94
C ARG A 18 -0.98 5.05 -4.06
N ARG A 19 -2.08 4.33 -3.79
CA ARG A 19 -3.20 4.15 -4.74
C ARG A 19 -3.87 5.46 -5.14
N GLY A 20 -4.12 6.34 -4.18
CA GLY A 20 -4.73 7.65 -4.43
C GLY A 20 -3.88 8.53 -5.32
N VAL A 21 -2.56 8.61 -5.06
CA VAL A 21 -1.65 9.38 -5.92
C VAL A 21 -1.60 8.78 -7.34
N ALA A 22 -1.54 7.44 -7.45
CA ALA A 22 -1.60 6.77 -8.75
C ALA A 22 -2.92 7.05 -9.51
N TYR A 23 -4.04 7.08 -8.80
CA TYR A 23 -5.34 7.41 -9.37
C TYR A 23 -5.38 8.85 -9.90
N ILE A 24 -4.94 9.81 -9.08
CA ILE A 24 -4.96 11.24 -9.40
C ILE A 24 -4.11 11.55 -10.64
N LYS A 25 -2.92 10.97 -10.73
CA LYS A 25 -2.05 11.12 -11.90
C LYS A 25 -2.71 10.61 -13.18
N LYS A 26 -3.43 9.49 -13.12
CA LYS A 26 -4.20 8.97 -14.27
C LYS A 26 -5.35 9.88 -14.69
N GLN A 27 -5.84 10.75 -13.79
CA GLN A 27 -6.84 11.76 -14.09
C GLN A 27 -6.22 13.13 -14.46
N ASN A 28 -4.93 13.19 -14.82
CA ASN A 28 -4.21 14.42 -15.14
C ASN A 28 -4.32 15.50 -14.03
N ASP A 29 -4.28 15.07 -12.76
CA ASP A 29 -4.33 15.93 -11.59
C ASP A 29 -5.63 16.77 -11.43
N GLU A 30 -6.71 16.40 -12.13
CA GLU A 30 -8.03 17.03 -11.96
C GLU A 30 -8.75 16.57 -10.68
N THR A 31 -8.20 15.56 -9.99
CA THR A 31 -8.73 15.04 -8.73
C THR A 31 -7.98 15.61 -7.54
N LYS A 32 -8.71 16.14 -6.56
CA LYS A 32 -8.15 16.63 -5.29
C LYS A 32 -7.94 15.47 -4.30
N LEU A 33 -6.76 15.39 -3.70
CA LEU A 33 -6.46 14.41 -2.66
C LEU A 33 -6.92 14.89 -1.28
N LEU A 34 -7.65 14.04 -0.58
CA LEU A 34 -8.02 14.20 0.82
C LEU A 34 -7.30 13.13 1.65
N VAL A 35 -6.72 13.52 2.77
CA VAL A 35 -6.02 12.62 3.71
C VAL A 35 -6.48 12.88 5.12
N ASN A 36 -6.41 11.88 5.99
CA ASN A 36 -6.77 12.02 7.41
C ASN A 36 -5.58 12.37 8.34
N ASP A 37 -4.35 12.35 7.80
CA ASP A 37 -3.13 12.65 8.53
C ASP A 37 -2.32 13.72 7.79
N PHE A 38 -1.76 14.68 8.54
CA PHE A 38 -0.94 15.74 7.96
C PHE A 38 0.35 15.19 7.35
N ARG A 39 0.98 14.19 7.98
CA ARG A 39 2.24 13.62 7.45
C ARG A 39 1.99 12.88 6.14
N ALA A 40 0.88 12.16 6.01
CA ALA A 40 0.46 11.56 4.74
C ALA A 40 0.34 12.62 3.62
N GLY A 41 -0.10 13.83 3.93
CA GLY A 41 -0.12 14.95 2.98
C GLY A 41 1.26 15.43 2.52
N ILE A 42 2.31 15.27 3.35
CA ILE A 42 3.70 15.53 2.96
C ILE A 42 4.19 14.44 2.03
N VAL A 43 4.01 13.17 2.43
CA VAL A 43 4.39 12.00 1.61
C VAL A 43 3.67 12.02 0.27
N ALA A 44 2.41 12.46 0.21
CA ALA A 44 1.67 12.62 -1.04
C ALA A 44 2.42 13.46 -2.07
N LYS A 45 3.06 14.55 -1.63
CA LYS A 45 3.82 15.44 -2.51
C LYS A 45 5.12 14.80 -2.99
N GLU A 46 5.79 14.02 -2.14
CA GLU A 46 6.97 13.22 -2.50
C GLU A 46 6.60 12.17 -3.56
N LEU A 47 5.42 11.57 -3.44
CA LEU A 47 4.85 10.65 -4.42
C LEU A 47 4.37 11.38 -5.70
N GLY A 48 4.28 12.71 -5.70
CA GLY A 48 3.99 13.54 -6.87
C GLY A 48 2.58 14.12 -6.94
N ALA A 49 1.79 14.11 -5.87
CA ALA A 49 0.53 14.83 -5.81
C ALA A 49 0.77 16.36 -5.71
N ILE A 50 0.02 17.16 -6.46
CA ILE A 50 0.13 18.64 -6.44
C ILE A 50 -0.22 19.21 -5.05
N SER A 51 -1.28 18.69 -4.46
CA SER A 51 -1.77 19.12 -3.15
C SER A 51 -2.55 18.01 -2.47
N ALA A 52 -2.56 18.05 -1.14
CA ALA A 52 -3.42 17.23 -0.30
C ALA A 52 -4.11 18.12 0.72
N THR A 53 -5.40 17.90 0.96
CA THR A 53 -6.18 18.58 1.99
C THR A 53 -6.41 17.61 3.15
N THR A 54 -6.12 18.03 4.37
CA THR A 54 -6.35 17.21 5.55
C THR A 54 -7.79 17.38 6.05
N ILE A 55 -8.49 16.28 6.26
CA ILE A 55 -9.78 16.18 6.95
C ILE A 55 -9.64 15.18 8.12
N GLU A 56 -10.62 15.01 9.02
CA GLU A 56 -10.44 14.07 10.14
C GLU A 56 -10.87 12.64 9.77
N THR A 57 -12.06 12.49 9.17
CA THR A 57 -12.64 11.18 8.86
C THR A 57 -13.46 11.22 7.57
N ILE A 58 -14.00 10.07 7.16
CA ILE A 58 -15.02 10.00 6.08
C ILE A 58 -16.19 10.96 6.36
N ALA A 59 -16.55 11.17 7.63
CA ALA A 59 -17.70 11.99 8.01
C ALA A 59 -17.54 13.48 7.70
N ASP A 60 -16.31 13.94 7.41
CA ASP A 60 -15.95 15.34 7.19
C ASP A 60 -15.69 15.66 5.71
N ILE A 61 -15.81 14.66 4.83
CA ILE A 61 -15.56 14.85 3.39
C ILE A 61 -16.51 15.93 2.83
N ASP A 62 -17.78 15.94 3.24
CA ASP A 62 -18.78 16.90 2.78
C ASP A 62 -18.48 18.36 3.14
N LEU A 63 -17.54 18.63 4.05
CA LEU A 63 -17.08 20.00 4.34
C LEU A 63 -16.36 20.66 3.15
N VAL A 64 -15.88 19.86 2.20
CA VAL A 64 -15.13 20.35 1.03
C VAL A 64 -15.80 20.04 -0.31
N LEU A 65 -16.99 19.44 -0.30
CA LEU A 65 -17.72 19.06 -1.50
C LEU A 65 -18.79 20.08 -1.89
N GLU A 66 -19.09 20.12 -3.18
CA GLU A 66 -20.28 20.73 -3.75
C GLU A 66 -21.23 19.65 -4.30
N LEU A 67 -22.53 19.97 -4.38
CA LEU A 67 -23.55 19.02 -4.87
C LEU A 67 -23.20 18.52 -6.28
N GLY A 68 -23.28 17.20 -6.48
CA GLY A 68 -22.94 16.55 -7.74
C GLY A 68 -21.46 16.24 -7.94
N ASP A 69 -20.58 16.59 -6.98
CA ASP A 69 -19.19 16.16 -7.01
C ASP A 69 -19.03 14.64 -6.98
N THR A 70 -17.89 14.16 -7.47
CA THR A 70 -17.51 12.74 -7.45
C THR A 70 -16.48 12.48 -6.35
N ILE A 71 -16.67 11.41 -5.60
CA ILE A 71 -15.82 11.05 -4.46
C ILE A 71 -15.37 9.60 -4.63
N VAL A 72 -14.08 9.34 -4.48
CA VAL A 72 -13.50 8.01 -4.33
C VAL A 72 -13.04 7.85 -2.89
N ILE A 73 -13.53 6.84 -2.19
CA ILE A 73 -13.23 6.57 -0.78
C ILE A 73 -12.39 5.29 -0.71
N ASP A 74 -11.12 5.43 -0.34
CA ASP A 74 -10.19 4.35 -0.07
C ASP A 74 -9.87 4.35 1.43
N SER A 75 -10.73 3.66 2.18
CA SER A 75 -10.68 3.69 3.64
C SER A 75 -11.12 2.37 4.28
N THR A 76 -10.48 2.08 5.41
CA THR A 76 -10.81 0.98 6.32
C THR A 76 -11.69 1.44 7.48
N GLU A 77 -12.06 2.72 7.54
CA GLU A 77 -12.96 3.25 8.55
C GLU A 77 -14.39 2.72 8.37
N ASN A 78 -15.14 2.71 9.47
CA ASN A 78 -16.57 2.46 9.40
C ASN A 78 -17.25 3.60 8.64
N LEU A 79 -18.21 3.23 7.78
CA LEU A 79 -19.02 4.20 7.07
C LEU A 79 -19.83 5.06 8.06
N PRO A 80 -19.90 6.39 7.86
CA PRO A 80 -20.62 7.27 8.76
C PRO A 80 -22.13 7.01 8.67
N LYS A 81 -22.88 7.37 9.73
CA LYS A 81 -24.34 7.19 9.76
C LYS A 81 -25.04 7.93 8.61
N GLN A 82 -24.48 9.05 8.19
CA GLN A 82 -24.94 9.86 7.07
C GLN A 82 -24.47 9.37 5.69
N PHE A 83 -23.84 8.19 5.57
CA PHE A 83 -23.32 7.71 4.28
C PHE A 83 -24.39 7.60 3.19
N LYS A 84 -25.64 7.29 3.57
CA LYS A 84 -26.77 7.35 2.62
C LYS A 84 -26.93 8.73 2.00
N SER A 85 -26.81 9.80 2.80
CA SER A 85 -26.88 11.18 2.32
C SER A 85 -25.76 11.49 1.34
N TYR A 86 -24.56 10.94 1.55
CA TYR A 86 -23.46 11.13 0.60
C TYR A 86 -23.82 10.50 -0.76
N CYS A 87 -24.33 9.28 -0.71
CA CYS A 87 -24.79 8.52 -1.87
C CYS A 87 -25.95 9.22 -2.61
N ASP A 88 -26.87 9.87 -1.89
CA ASP A 88 -27.99 10.60 -2.48
C ASP A 88 -27.56 11.91 -3.18
N HIS A 89 -26.48 12.57 -2.72
CA HIS A 89 -26.08 13.91 -3.18
C HIS A 89 -24.83 13.95 -4.08
N TYR A 90 -24.00 12.90 -4.03
CA TYR A 90 -22.71 12.83 -4.71
C TYR A 90 -22.57 11.51 -5.49
N LYS A 91 -21.67 11.50 -6.47
CA LYS A 91 -21.29 10.25 -7.14
C LYS A 91 -20.20 9.57 -6.33
N VAL A 92 -20.55 8.52 -5.61
CA VAL A 92 -19.65 7.84 -4.66
C VAL A 92 -19.05 6.57 -5.27
N PHE A 93 -17.74 6.42 -5.13
CA PHE A 93 -16.99 5.20 -5.37
C PHE A 93 -16.30 4.75 -4.08
N ARG A 94 -16.32 3.46 -3.77
CA ARG A 94 -15.56 2.85 -2.67
C ARG A 94 -14.51 1.89 -3.21
N VAL A 95 -13.28 2.03 -2.75
CA VAL A 95 -12.19 1.09 -3.05
C VAL A 95 -12.24 -0.06 -2.06
N LEU A 96 -12.28 -1.30 -2.57
CA LEU A 96 -12.30 -2.51 -1.77
C LEU A 96 -11.09 -3.39 -2.09
N LEU A 97 -10.32 -3.71 -1.05
CA LEU A 97 -9.14 -4.57 -1.15
C LEU A 97 -9.37 -5.99 -0.66
N ASP A 98 -10.17 -6.15 0.40
CA ASP A 98 -10.20 -7.39 1.18
C ASP A 98 -11.37 -8.30 0.79
N GLU A 99 -12.59 -8.00 1.23
CA GLU A 99 -13.76 -8.81 0.88
C GLU A 99 -14.63 -8.11 -0.16
N PRO A 100 -15.24 -8.87 -1.11
CA PRO A 100 -16.19 -8.30 -2.04
C PRO A 100 -17.40 -7.88 -1.22
N GLN A 101 -17.71 -6.59 -1.26
CA GLN A 101 -18.93 -6.06 -0.65
C GLN A 101 -19.81 -5.53 -1.76
N GLU A 102 -21.08 -5.94 -1.74
CA GLU A 102 -22.09 -5.32 -2.56
C GLU A 102 -22.24 -3.85 -2.17
N PRO A 103 -22.60 -2.96 -3.12
CA PRO A 103 -23.04 -1.62 -2.78
C PRO A 103 -24.13 -1.64 -1.70
N ILE A 104 -24.00 -0.77 -0.71
CA ILE A 104 -24.96 -0.61 0.39
C ILE A 104 -26.11 0.30 -0.05
N PHE A 105 -25.80 1.32 -0.85
CA PHE A 105 -26.75 2.27 -1.44
C PHE A 105 -26.56 2.32 -2.98
N ASN A 106 -26.37 3.51 -3.54
CA ASN A 106 -26.16 3.71 -4.99
C ASN A 106 -24.69 3.97 -5.35
N GLU A 107 -23.76 3.73 -4.42
CA GLU A 107 -22.33 3.85 -4.69
C GLU A 107 -21.85 2.79 -5.68
N SER A 108 -20.72 3.07 -6.32
CA SER A 108 -19.99 2.10 -7.14
C SER A 108 -18.79 1.53 -6.38
N ILE A 109 -18.44 0.29 -6.68
CA ILE A 109 -17.30 -0.40 -6.06
C ILE A 109 -16.13 -0.48 -7.04
N ILE A 110 -14.96 -0.05 -6.59
CA ILE A 110 -13.67 -0.28 -7.25
C ILE A 110 -13.01 -1.45 -6.54
N ASP A 111 -13.24 -2.65 -7.07
CA ASP A 111 -12.67 -3.88 -6.53
C ASP A 111 -11.23 -4.05 -7.03
N ILE A 112 -10.26 -3.75 -6.16
CA ILE A 112 -8.82 -3.83 -6.51
C ILE A 112 -8.25 -5.24 -6.34
N SER A 113 -9.06 -6.23 -5.98
CA SER A 113 -8.68 -7.65 -6.12
C SER A 113 -8.64 -8.10 -7.59
N LYS A 114 -9.24 -7.30 -8.48
CA LYS A 114 -9.24 -7.52 -9.93
C LYS A 114 -8.08 -6.79 -10.58
N LYS A 115 -7.35 -7.49 -11.45
CA LYS A 115 -6.11 -7.00 -12.09
C LYS A 115 -6.32 -5.72 -12.91
N GLU A 116 -7.47 -5.60 -13.57
CA GLU A 116 -7.84 -4.44 -14.38
C GLU A 116 -8.08 -3.16 -13.55
N ASN A 117 -8.38 -3.30 -12.27
CA ASN A 117 -8.70 -2.18 -11.37
C ASN A 117 -7.50 -1.74 -10.53
N LEU A 118 -6.32 -2.33 -10.72
CA LEU A 118 -5.14 -2.00 -9.93
C LEU A 118 -4.77 -0.52 -10.05
N LEU A 119 -4.71 0.13 -8.89
CA LEU A 119 -4.34 1.52 -8.74
C LEU A 119 -2.83 1.62 -8.49
N VAL A 120 -2.07 1.49 -9.57
CA VAL A 120 -0.60 1.55 -9.55
C VAL A 120 -0.12 2.63 -10.52
N ASP A 121 0.86 3.41 -10.06
CA ASP A 121 1.51 4.47 -10.82
C ASP A 121 2.28 3.86 -12.01
N ASP A 122 2.23 4.52 -13.15
CA ASP A 122 2.89 4.05 -14.38
C ASP A 122 4.40 3.96 -14.24
N VAL A 123 5.00 4.66 -13.27
CA VAL A 123 6.43 4.57 -13.03
C VAL A 123 6.92 3.17 -12.64
N TYR A 124 6.05 2.37 -12.01
CA TYR A 124 6.36 0.97 -11.68
C TYR A 124 6.22 0.04 -12.89
N LYS A 125 5.64 0.50 -14.00
CA LYS A 125 5.51 -0.30 -15.24
C LYS A 125 6.73 -0.13 -16.16
N VAL A 126 7.62 0.81 -15.84
CA VAL A 126 8.84 1.05 -16.61
C VAL A 126 9.87 0.01 -16.20
N GLU A 127 10.33 -0.77 -17.17
CA GLU A 127 11.37 -1.76 -16.93
C GLU A 127 12.68 -1.09 -16.49
N GLN A 128 13.27 -1.61 -15.41
CA GLN A 128 14.53 -1.13 -14.85
C GLN A 128 15.49 -2.30 -14.66
N PRO A 129 16.81 -2.10 -14.84
CA PRO A 129 17.81 -3.11 -14.51
C PRO A 129 17.68 -3.57 -13.05
N LYS A 130 17.72 -4.89 -12.83
CA LYS A 130 17.57 -5.49 -11.50
C LYS A 130 18.93 -5.73 -10.83
N ASN A 131 19.09 -5.16 -9.66
CA ASN A 131 20.15 -5.44 -8.70
C ASN A 131 19.80 -6.70 -7.93
N LYS A 132 20.74 -7.64 -7.85
CA LYS A 132 20.55 -8.88 -7.11
C LYS A 132 20.60 -8.62 -5.61
N ARG A 133 19.41 -8.43 -5.00
CA ARG A 133 19.24 -8.19 -3.57
C ARG A 133 17.85 -8.61 -3.11
N VAL A 134 17.77 -9.07 -1.87
CA VAL A 134 16.51 -9.36 -1.18
C VAL A 134 16.19 -8.14 -0.32
N ILE A 135 15.08 -7.46 -0.62
CA ILE A 135 14.56 -6.36 0.18
C ILE A 135 13.41 -6.85 1.03
N PHE A 136 13.39 -6.47 2.29
CA PHE A 136 12.20 -6.56 3.12
C PHE A 136 11.57 -5.17 3.31
N PHE A 137 10.27 -5.05 3.03
CA PHE A 137 9.47 -3.88 3.37
C PHE A 137 8.26 -4.30 4.21
N GLY A 138 8.28 -3.95 5.51
CA GLY A 138 7.22 -4.31 6.47
C GLY A 138 5.99 -3.40 6.47
N GLY A 139 5.98 -2.37 5.62
CA GLY A 139 4.99 -1.30 5.65
C GLY A 139 5.56 -0.01 6.22
N ASP A 140 4.69 0.98 6.42
CA ASP A 140 5.12 2.33 6.77
C ASP A 140 5.46 2.50 8.26
N SER A 141 5.08 1.54 9.12
CA SER A 141 5.38 1.52 10.55
C SER A 141 5.65 0.10 11.03
N ASP A 142 6.32 -0.03 12.19
CA ASP A 142 6.42 -1.30 12.93
C ASP A 142 6.21 -1.06 14.42
N TYR A 143 4.98 -0.70 14.78
CA TYR A 143 4.61 -0.35 16.16
C TYR A 143 4.82 -1.52 17.14
N GLU A 144 4.54 -2.73 16.68
CA GLU A 144 4.63 -3.97 17.47
C GLU A 144 6.04 -4.59 17.47
N LYS A 145 7.02 -3.93 16.85
CA LYS A 145 8.41 -4.40 16.69
C LYS A 145 8.47 -5.82 16.12
N SER A 146 7.60 -6.15 15.15
CA SER A 146 7.52 -7.48 14.52
C SER A 146 8.83 -7.85 13.83
N ILE A 147 9.54 -6.86 13.26
CA ILE A 147 10.83 -7.09 12.60
C ILE A 147 11.84 -7.66 13.59
N LEU A 148 11.89 -7.13 14.82
CA LEU A 148 12.78 -7.64 15.86
C LEU A 148 12.38 -9.04 16.35
N LYS A 149 11.08 -9.35 16.40
CA LYS A 149 10.59 -10.68 16.78
C LYS A 149 11.04 -11.75 15.79
N HIS A 150 11.28 -11.38 14.53
CA HIS A 150 11.69 -12.27 13.45
C HIS A 150 13.11 -11.98 12.91
N LYS A 151 13.97 -11.36 13.71
CA LYS A 151 15.34 -10.95 13.31
C LYS A 151 16.18 -12.07 12.67
N ASP A 152 16.07 -13.31 13.18
CA ASP A 152 16.89 -14.42 12.70
C ASP A 152 16.50 -14.83 11.27
N PHE A 153 15.20 -14.75 10.95
CA PHE A 153 14.70 -14.98 9.58
C PHE A 153 15.36 -14.01 8.59
N PHE A 154 15.38 -12.72 8.88
CA PHE A 154 15.97 -11.71 8.00
C PHE A 154 17.49 -11.81 7.90
N LYS A 155 18.14 -12.09 9.03
CA LYS A 155 19.59 -12.26 9.11
C LYS A 155 20.04 -13.45 8.29
N GLU A 156 19.36 -14.59 8.39
CA GLU A 156 19.69 -15.79 7.63
C GLU A 156 19.45 -15.62 6.12
N LEU A 157 18.41 -14.85 5.73
CA LEU A 157 18.16 -14.48 4.33
C LEU A 157 19.16 -13.45 3.78
N LYS A 158 19.98 -12.83 4.62
CA LYS A 158 20.81 -11.66 4.25
C LYS A 158 19.96 -10.57 3.60
N ALA A 159 18.78 -10.33 4.16
CA ALA A 159 17.88 -9.32 3.66
C ALA A 159 18.46 -7.91 3.88
N ASN A 160 18.03 -6.98 3.04
CA ASN A 160 18.15 -5.55 3.29
C ASN A 160 16.79 -5.04 3.77
N LEU A 161 16.78 -3.97 4.55
CA LEU A 161 15.55 -3.36 5.04
C LEU A 161 15.25 -2.08 4.27
N LEU A 162 14.00 -1.91 3.84
CA LEU A 162 13.47 -0.61 3.41
C LEU A 162 12.56 -0.08 4.52
N LEU A 163 12.91 1.07 5.09
CA LEU A 163 12.14 1.71 6.14
C LEU A 163 10.91 2.45 5.58
N GLY A 164 9.88 2.49 6.41
CA GLY A 164 8.67 3.26 6.17
C GLY A 164 8.70 4.65 6.81
N HIS A 165 7.74 5.52 6.45
CA HIS A 165 7.70 6.91 6.91
C HIS A 165 7.37 7.11 8.41
N TYR A 166 6.91 6.08 9.12
CA TYR A 166 6.40 6.18 10.50
C TYR A 166 7.21 5.35 11.52
N PHE A 167 8.48 5.06 11.23
CA PHE A 167 9.35 4.35 12.16
C PHE A 167 9.77 5.23 13.35
N PHE A 168 10.02 4.59 14.51
CA PHE A 168 10.52 5.30 15.70
C PHE A 168 11.95 5.78 15.48
N VAL A 169 12.28 6.95 16.05
CA VAL A 169 13.64 7.49 16.03
C VAL A 169 14.62 6.48 16.65
N ASN A 170 15.76 6.26 15.98
CA ASN A 170 16.78 5.27 16.32
C ASN A 170 16.39 3.79 16.17
N TYR A 171 15.20 3.47 15.65
CA TYR A 171 14.83 2.06 15.49
C TYR A 171 15.76 1.33 14.49
N GLU A 172 16.26 2.04 13.48
CA GLU A 172 17.33 1.60 12.57
C GLU A 172 18.56 1.03 13.31
N LYS A 173 18.93 1.59 14.47
CA LYS A 173 20.12 1.18 15.24
C LYS A 173 19.90 -0.16 15.90
N GLU A 174 18.66 -0.46 16.31
CA GLU A 174 18.29 -1.77 16.84
C GLU A 174 18.26 -2.83 15.72
N LEU A 175 18.01 -2.43 14.48
CA LEU A 175 17.84 -3.34 13.34
C LEU A 175 19.14 -3.61 12.55
N LYS A 176 20.12 -2.71 12.64
CA LYS A 176 21.34 -2.73 11.82
C LYS A 176 22.11 -4.05 11.83
N ASP A 177 22.12 -4.78 12.94
CA ASP A 177 22.87 -6.04 13.07
C ASP A 177 22.17 -7.25 12.42
N PHE A 178 20.95 -7.07 11.91
CA PHE A 178 20.12 -8.13 11.33
C PHE A 178 19.91 -7.99 9.82
N PHE A 179 20.28 -6.86 9.24
CA PHE A 179 20.15 -6.58 7.81
C PHE A 179 21.49 -6.25 7.19
N VAL A 180 21.65 -6.51 5.89
CA VAL A 180 22.86 -6.19 5.13
C VAL A 180 23.01 -4.67 5.02
N ASP A 181 21.96 -4.03 4.51
CA ASP A 181 21.81 -2.58 4.42
C ASP A 181 20.41 -2.16 4.87
N ILE A 182 20.26 -0.89 5.23
CA ILE A 182 18.99 -0.25 5.57
C ILE A 182 18.84 0.97 4.66
N TYR A 183 17.72 1.05 3.95
CA TYR A 183 17.31 2.14 3.06
C TYR A 183 16.20 2.97 3.72
N GLU A 184 16.16 4.25 3.39
CA GLU A 184 15.18 5.18 3.94
C GLU A 184 13.90 5.20 3.10
N SER A 185 12.85 5.82 3.65
CA SER A 185 11.54 5.88 3.01
C SER A 185 11.55 6.57 1.64
N GLU A 186 12.44 7.54 1.46
CA GLU A 186 12.66 8.31 0.26
C GLU A 186 13.20 7.45 -0.89
N ASP A 187 13.89 6.36 -0.56
CA ASP A 187 14.45 5.42 -1.54
C ASP A 187 13.39 4.44 -2.07
N TYR A 188 12.17 4.44 -1.52
CA TYR A 188 11.13 3.43 -1.78
C TYR A 188 10.97 3.10 -3.26
N LYS A 189 10.75 4.12 -4.08
CA LYS A 189 10.52 3.95 -5.51
C LYS A 189 11.73 3.33 -6.22
N GLU A 190 12.94 3.80 -5.92
CA GLU A 190 14.16 3.27 -6.52
C GLU A 190 14.37 1.81 -6.10
N ILE A 191 14.25 1.53 -4.81
CA ILE A 191 14.50 0.19 -4.26
C ILE A 191 13.50 -0.82 -4.78
N ILE A 192 12.21 -0.50 -4.82
CA ILE A 192 11.18 -1.39 -5.34
C ILE A 192 11.35 -1.65 -6.84
N THR A 193 11.68 -0.62 -7.63
CA THR A 193 11.79 -0.77 -9.09
C THR A 193 13.09 -1.45 -9.53
N THR A 194 14.16 -1.40 -8.74
CA THR A 194 15.49 -1.92 -9.15
C THR A 194 15.91 -3.19 -8.41
N SER A 195 15.15 -3.71 -7.45
CA SER A 195 15.53 -4.94 -6.75
C SER A 195 14.98 -6.19 -7.43
N SER A 196 15.77 -7.27 -7.44
CA SER A 196 15.36 -8.56 -7.98
C SER A 196 14.30 -9.24 -7.13
N ASP A 197 14.42 -9.17 -5.80
CA ASP A 197 13.58 -9.93 -4.88
C ASP A 197 13.03 -9.02 -3.78
N ILE A 198 11.71 -9.05 -3.58
CA ILE A 198 11.00 -8.27 -2.56
C ILE A 198 10.21 -9.22 -1.67
N ILE A 199 10.38 -9.08 -0.36
CA ILE A 199 9.58 -9.73 0.67
C ILE A 199 8.80 -8.62 1.39
N THR A 200 7.48 -8.73 1.50
CA THR A 200 6.67 -7.66 2.09
C THR A 200 5.41 -8.14 2.78
N THR A 201 4.95 -7.37 3.75
CA THR A 201 3.61 -7.47 4.38
C THR A 201 2.65 -6.40 3.87
N SER A 202 3.11 -5.43 3.05
CA SER A 202 2.27 -4.41 2.41
C SER A 202 1.72 -4.94 1.11
N ILE A 203 0.39 -4.90 0.97
CA ILE A 203 -0.30 -5.40 -0.21
C ILE A 203 0.03 -4.53 -1.41
N GLN A 204 0.02 -3.20 -1.24
CA GLN A 204 0.37 -2.29 -2.33
C GLN A 204 1.82 -2.47 -2.77
N CYS A 205 2.76 -2.62 -1.83
CA CYS A 205 4.17 -2.88 -2.16
C CYS A 205 4.33 -4.16 -2.96
N ALA A 206 3.61 -5.23 -2.61
CA ALA A 206 3.67 -6.49 -3.34
C ALA A 206 3.22 -6.33 -4.80
N ILE A 207 2.14 -5.59 -5.02
CA ILE A 207 1.60 -5.30 -6.35
C ILE A 207 2.58 -4.42 -7.15
N GLU A 208 3.06 -3.32 -6.59
CA GLU A 208 4.01 -2.40 -7.23
C GLU A 208 5.32 -3.11 -7.62
N SER A 209 5.82 -3.96 -6.73
CA SER A 209 7.03 -4.76 -6.95
C SER A 209 6.85 -5.79 -8.07
N LYS A 210 5.73 -6.53 -8.09
CA LYS A 210 5.47 -7.54 -9.12
C LYS A 210 5.27 -6.88 -10.49
N ILE A 211 4.57 -5.76 -10.54
CA ILE A 211 4.42 -4.97 -11.79
C ILE A 211 5.78 -4.44 -12.27
N SER A 212 6.68 -4.07 -11.35
CA SER A 212 8.05 -3.68 -11.68
C SER A 212 8.93 -4.86 -12.12
N GLY A 213 8.43 -6.09 -12.11
CA GLY A 213 9.16 -7.29 -12.53
C GLY A 213 10.11 -7.85 -11.47
N ALA A 214 9.88 -7.59 -10.18
CA ALA A 214 10.59 -8.28 -9.11
C ALA A 214 9.94 -9.65 -8.81
N ASN A 215 10.71 -10.59 -8.28
CA ASN A 215 10.18 -11.77 -7.60
C ASN A 215 9.63 -11.31 -6.24
N VAL A 216 8.35 -11.59 -5.97
CA VAL A 216 7.68 -11.05 -4.78
C VAL A 216 7.21 -12.17 -3.89
N ILE A 217 7.49 -12.08 -2.59
CA ILE A 217 6.92 -12.95 -1.56
C ILE A 217 6.10 -12.10 -0.61
N PHE A 218 4.81 -12.39 -0.49
CA PHE A 218 3.95 -11.75 0.50
C PHE A 218 3.99 -12.54 1.81
N ILE A 219 4.22 -11.88 2.94
CA ILE A 219 4.15 -12.50 4.27
C ILE A 219 2.77 -12.26 4.87
N ALA A 220 2.07 -13.35 5.18
CA ALA A 220 0.79 -13.32 5.87
C ALA A 220 0.95 -13.88 7.31
N GLU A 221 0.67 -13.04 8.31
CA GLU A 221 0.61 -13.48 9.72
C GLU A 221 -0.69 -14.22 10.03
N GLU A 222 -1.78 -13.80 9.38
CA GLU A 222 -3.11 -14.40 9.46
C GLU A 222 -3.53 -15.01 8.12
N ASN A 223 -4.69 -15.65 8.10
CA ASN A 223 -5.27 -16.14 6.85
C ASN A 223 -5.76 -14.96 6.02
N LEU A 224 -5.39 -14.94 4.74
CA LEU A 224 -5.92 -13.96 3.80
C LEU A 224 -7.40 -14.24 3.50
N SER A 225 -8.14 -13.18 3.20
CA SER A 225 -9.47 -13.33 2.60
C SER A 225 -9.41 -14.02 1.24
N LEU A 226 -10.57 -14.45 0.75
CA LEU A 226 -10.69 -15.07 -0.56
C LEU A 226 -10.25 -14.12 -1.69
N SER A 227 -10.58 -12.83 -1.61
CA SER A 227 -10.23 -11.88 -2.68
C SER A 227 -8.75 -11.58 -2.71
N LEU A 228 -8.10 -11.40 -1.55
CA LEU A 228 -6.65 -11.24 -1.48
C LEU A 228 -5.90 -12.48 -1.96
N SER A 229 -6.36 -13.66 -1.55
CA SER A 229 -5.80 -14.93 -2.03
C SER A 229 -5.90 -15.04 -3.55
N THR A 230 -7.08 -14.68 -4.11
CA THR A 230 -7.32 -14.69 -5.55
C THR A 230 -6.44 -13.69 -6.29
N LEU A 231 -6.29 -12.48 -5.75
CA LEU A 231 -5.43 -11.44 -6.30
C LEU A 231 -3.98 -11.91 -6.38
N PHE A 232 -3.43 -12.46 -5.30
CA PHE A 232 -2.04 -12.92 -5.26
C PHE A 232 -1.81 -14.13 -6.18
N ILE A 233 -2.76 -15.05 -6.29
CA ILE A 233 -2.69 -16.13 -7.30
C ILE A 233 -2.65 -15.54 -8.72
N ASN A 234 -3.52 -14.58 -9.03
CA ASN A 234 -3.59 -13.97 -10.36
C ASN A 234 -2.35 -13.13 -10.73
N LEU A 235 -1.68 -12.60 -9.72
CA LEU A 235 -0.42 -11.86 -9.86
C LEU A 235 0.80 -12.76 -9.72
N ASP A 236 0.62 -14.06 -9.47
CA ASP A 236 1.72 -15.00 -9.25
C ASP A 236 2.66 -14.51 -8.12
N ILE A 237 2.06 -14.12 -7.00
CA ILE A 237 2.72 -13.70 -5.78
C ILE A 237 2.55 -14.82 -4.75
N PRO A 238 3.60 -15.60 -4.45
CA PRO A 238 3.53 -16.60 -3.38
C PRO A 238 3.28 -15.96 -2.02
N VAL A 239 2.44 -16.63 -1.23
CA VAL A 239 2.12 -16.25 0.15
C VAL A 239 2.90 -17.14 1.12
N LEU A 240 3.75 -16.52 1.92
CA LEU A 240 4.49 -17.14 3.00
C LEU A 240 3.74 -16.92 4.33
N HIS A 241 3.24 -18.00 4.91
CA HIS A 241 2.65 -17.94 6.25
C HIS A 241 3.75 -18.05 7.32
N LYS A 242 3.75 -17.11 8.28
CA LYS A 242 4.53 -17.15 9.53
C LYS A 242 6.06 -17.26 9.38
N TYR A 243 6.71 -16.34 8.67
CA TYR A 243 8.19 -16.19 8.59
C TYR A 243 8.98 -17.53 8.49
N ASP A 244 8.48 -18.48 7.70
CA ASP A 244 9.09 -19.80 7.51
C ASP A 244 10.31 -19.68 6.58
N LEU A 245 11.50 -19.71 7.16
CA LEU A 245 12.76 -19.52 6.44
C LEU A 245 13.00 -20.58 5.36
N SER A 246 12.66 -21.84 5.63
CA SER A 246 12.90 -22.93 4.68
C SER A 246 12.08 -22.71 3.41
N LYS A 247 10.81 -22.33 3.57
CA LYS A 247 9.95 -21.99 2.44
C LYS A 247 10.39 -20.72 1.73
N ALA A 248 10.75 -19.66 2.46
CA ALA A 248 11.24 -18.42 1.88
C ALA A 248 12.47 -18.66 0.98
N THR A 249 13.42 -19.46 1.46
CA THR A 249 14.63 -19.81 0.70
C THR A 249 14.30 -20.54 -0.59
N VAL A 250 13.38 -21.52 -0.54
CA VAL A 250 12.93 -22.24 -1.75
C VAL A 250 12.30 -21.29 -2.76
N LEU A 251 11.40 -20.40 -2.31
CA LEU A 251 10.72 -19.44 -3.18
C LEU A 251 11.70 -18.48 -3.87
N LEU A 252 12.69 -17.96 -3.14
CA LEU A 252 13.73 -17.09 -3.68
C LEU A 252 14.64 -17.81 -4.70
N MET A 253 14.90 -19.11 -4.50
CA MET A 253 15.70 -19.90 -5.45
C MET A 253 14.94 -20.28 -6.71
N SER A 254 13.61 -20.41 -6.64
CA SER A 254 12.79 -20.84 -7.78
C SER A 254 12.55 -19.77 -8.83
N GLY A 255 12.75 -18.49 -8.50
CA GLY A 255 12.63 -17.37 -9.46
C GLY A 255 11.31 -17.35 -10.24
N ILE A 256 10.20 -17.70 -9.55
CA ILE A 256 8.84 -17.73 -10.12
C ILE A 256 8.34 -16.29 -10.28
#